data_AF-A0A6C0EAR8-F1
#
_entry.id   AF-A0A6C0EAR8-F1
#
_cell.length_a   1.000
_cell.length_b   1.000
_cell.length_c   1.000
_cell.angle_alpha   90.00
_cell.angle_beta   90.00
_cell.angle_gamma   90.00
#
_symmetry.space_group_name_H-M   'P 1'
#
loop_
_entity.id
_entity.type
_entity.pdbx_description
1 polymer ?
#
loop_
_entity_poly.entity_id
_entity_poly.type
_entity_poly.pdbx_seq_one_letter_code
_entity_poly.pdbx_strand_id
1 'polypeptide(L)'
;MDQAKELFNKLVPAQTLSNVVFDWKKLGFAFAVSRVITTQTVSSLEDRKWLMETLLILVGFTAYHMLTARVIDTSAIATGKHKNALDDVLYFGTMLVVARVLSGKSLVDEKWQKGCLYMLTGFVTFDYVTSYGVDRVTGSSVAKSNANDVLKFGTMYSVSRYLAGETFDKQWLVESGSFIVGLVLYNTIFLK
;
A
#
# COMPACT_ATOMS: atom_id res chain seq x y z
N MET A 1 19.37 -17.63 -26.30
CA MET A 1 18.23 -17.56 -25.35
C MET A 1 18.72 -17.54 -23.90
N ASP A 2 19.76 -18.30 -23.56
CA ASP A 2 20.28 -18.38 -22.18
C ASP A 2 20.90 -17.08 -21.66
N GLN A 3 21.64 -16.34 -22.48
CA GLN A 3 22.21 -15.03 -22.09
C GLN A 3 21.13 -13.98 -21.74
N ALA A 4 20.01 -13.96 -22.46
CA ALA A 4 18.91 -13.05 -22.19
C ALA A 4 18.21 -13.41 -20.87
N LYS A 5 18.05 -14.71 -20.57
CA LYS A 5 17.49 -15.21 -19.32
C LYS A 5 18.41 -14.91 -18.13
N GLU A 6 19.72 -15.07 -18.31
CA GLU A 6 20.71 -14.71 -17.29
C GLU A 6 20.73 -13.20 -17.01
N LEU A 7 20.71 -12.38 -18.06
CA LEU A 7 20.61 -10.93 -17.93
C LEU A 7 19.32 -10.52 -17.22
N PHE A 8 18.19 -11.12 -17.59
CA PHE A 8 16.90 -10.88 -16.93
C PHE A 8 16.95 -11.24 -15.45
N ASN A 9 17.50 -12.40 -15.08
CA ASN A 9 17.60 -12.82 -13.68
C ASN A 9 18.53 -11.91 -12.86
N LYS A 10 19.58 -11.35 -13.47
CA LYS A 10 20.44 -10.33 -12.85
C LYS A 10 19.70 -9.00 -12.67
N LEU A 11 18.89 -8.61 -13.64
CA LEU A 11 18.12 -7.37 -13.62
C LEU A 11 16.86 -7.46 -12.75
N VAL A 12 16.23 -8.60 -12.63
CA VAL A 12 15.01 -8.82 -11.84
C VAL A 12 15.23 -10.08 -10.99
N PRO A 13 15.79 -9.92 -9.78
CA PRO A 13 15.96 -11.04 -8.87
C PRO A 13 14.62 -11.74 -8.60
N ALA A 14 14.64 -13.06 -8.43
CA ALA A 14 13.43 -13.84 -8.16
C ALA A 14 12.64 -13.33 -6.93
N GLN A 15 13.35 -12.85 -5.90
CA GLN A 15 12.73 -12.25 -4.72
C GLN A 15 11.96 -10.97 -5.06
N THR A 16 12.50 -10.10 -5.92
CA THR A 16 11.84 -8.88 -6.39
C THR A 16 10.53 -9.23 -7.10
N LEU A 17 10.56 -10.21 -8.01
CA LEU A 17 9.35 -10.66 -8.70
C LEU A 17 8.33 -11.27 -7.73
N SER A 18 8.78 -12.05 -6.75
CA SER A 18 7.91 -12.62 -5.71
C SER A 18 7.20 -11.53 -4.91
N ASN A 19 7.92 -10.47 -4.52
CA ASN A 19 7.34 -9.34 -3.79
C ASN A 19 6.29 -8.60 -4.64
N VAL A 20 6.59 -8.36 -5.92
CA VAL A 20 5.64 -7.75 -6.86
C VAL A 20 4.37 -8.59 -6.98
N VAL A 21 4.51 -9.90 -7.19
CA VAL A 21 3.36 -10.82 -7.29
C VAL A 21 2.55 -10.83 -6.00
N PHE A 22 3.21 -10.81 -4.85
CA PHE A 22 2.56 -10.77 -3.55
C PHE A 22 1.71 -9.50 -3.39
N ASP A 23 2.28 -8.33 -3.69
CA ASP A 23 1.59 -7.04 -3.59
C ASP A 23 0.40 -6.95 -4.54
N TRP A 24 0.57 -7.41 -5.79
CA TRP A 24 -0.50 -7.43 -6.77
C TRP A 24 -1.68 -8.29 -6.33
N LYS A 25 -1.40 -9.46 -5.76
CA LYS A 25 -2.44 -10.33 -5.21
C LYS A 25 -3.13 -9.69 -4.01
N LYS A 26 -2.36 -9.24 -3.02
CA LYS A 26 -2.88 -8.70 -1.77
C LYS A 26 -3.67 -7.41 -1.98
N LEU A 27 -3.06 -6.43 -2.63
CA LEU A 27 -3.66 -5.11 -2.84
C LEU A 27 -4.72 -5.15 -3.93
N GLY A 28 -4.51 -5.89 -5.02
CA GLY A 28 -5.52 -6.08 -6.06
C GLY A 28 -6.79 -6.73 -5.50
N PHE A 29 -6.64 -7.75 -4.65
CA PHE A 29 -7.79 -8.35 -3.94
C PHE A 29 -8.47 -7.35 -3.01
N ALA A 30 -7.70 -6.59 -2.22
CA ALA A 30 -8.27 -5.59 -1.32
C ALA A 30 -9.04 -4.49 -2.05
N PHE A 31 -8.53 -4.01 -3.20
CA PHE A 31 -9.23 -3.05 -4.05
C PHE A 31 -10.52 -3.63 -4.63
N ALA A 32 -10.49 -4.88 -5.12
CA ALA A 32 -11.68 -5.53 -5.65
C ALA A 32 -12.77 -5.72 -4.58
N VAL A 33 -12.41 -6.18 -3.39
CA VAL A 33 -13.34 -6.29 -2.25
C VAL A 33 -13.88 -4.93 -1.86
N SER A 34 -13.02 -3.92 -1.72
CA SER A 34 -13.44 -2.56 -1.40
C SER A 34 -14.44 -2.01 -2.41
N ARG A 35 -14.18 -2.23 -3.71
CA ARG A 35 -15.05 -1.79 -4.79
C ARG A 35 -16.44 -2.44 -4.72
N VAL A 36 -16.50 -3.76 -4.51
CA VAL A 36 -17.77 -4.49 -4.39
C VAL A 36 -18.56 -4.05 -3.17
N ILE A 37 -17.91 -3.89 -2.01
CA ILE A 37 -18.58 -3.45 -0.78
C ILE A 37 -19.13 -2.02 -0.93
N THR A 38 -18.33 -1.10 -1.44
CA THR A 38 -18.72 0.32 -1.55
C THR A 38 -19.83 0.54 -2.58
N THR A 39 -19.82 -0.19 -3.69
CA THR A 39 -20.82 -0.03 -4.77
C THR A 39 -22.00 -0.99 -4.66
N GLN A 40 -21.90 -1.99 -3.78
CA GLN A 40 -22.89 -3.07 -3.59
C GLN A 40 -23.20 -3.89 -4.85
N THR A 41 -22.30 -3.89 -5.85
CA THR A 41 -22.45 -4.69 -7.07
C THR A 41 -21.12 -5.20 -7.61
N VAL A 42 -21.13 -6.42 -8.14
CA VAL A 42 -19.95 -7.04 -8.79
C VAL A 42 -19.68 -6.41 -10.16
N SER A 43 -20.70 -5.91 -10.86
CA SER A 43 -20.53 -5.26 -12.17
C SER A 43 -19.66 -3.99 -12.08
N SER A 44 -19.49 -3.43 -10.88
CA SER A 44 -18.61 -2.29 -10.64
C SER A 44 -17.12 -2.58 -10.89
N LEU A 45 -16.73 -3.86 -10.97
CA LEU A 45 -15.38 -4.31 -11.32
C LEU A 45 -15.07 -4.13 -12.81
N GLU A 46 -16.09 -3.96 -13.65
CA GLU A 46 -15.93 -3.71 -15.09
C GLU A 46 -15.71 -2.22 -15.41
N ASP A 47 -15.75 -1.34 -14.39
CA ASP A 47 -15.47 0.08 -14.56
C ASP A 47 -14.02 0.29 -15.01
N ARG A 48 -13.85 0.61 -16.30
CA ARG A 48 -12.56 0.82 -16.94
C ARG A 48 -11.73 1.91 -16.26
N LYS A 49 -12.37 2.97 -15.74
CA LYS A 49 -11.65 4.05 -15.07
C LYS A 49 -11.07 3.55 -13.75
N TRP A 50 -11.88 2.85 -12.95
CA TRP A 50 -11.42 2.24 -11.70
C TRP A 50 -10.33 1.19 -11.93
N LEU A 51 -10.47 0.34 -12.96
CA LEU A 51 -9.45 -0.64 -13.34
C LEU A 51 -8.13 0.03 -13.69
N MET A 52 -8.16 1.12 -14.46
CA MET A 52 -6.95 1.86 -14.81
C MET A 52 -6.32 2.53 -13.58
N GLU A 53 -7.10 3.15 -12.71
CA GLU A 53 -6.59 3.74 -11.46
C GLU A 53 -5.93 2.69 -10.56
N THR A 54 -6.55 1.52 -10.42
CA THR A 54 -6.01 0.38 -9.67
C THR A 54 -4.72 -0.14 -10.31
N LEU A 55 -4.69 -0.31 -11.63
CA LEU A 55 -3.51 -0.77 -12.36
C LEU A 55 -2.33 0.19 -12.18
N LEU A 56 -2.57 1.50 -12.24
CA LEU A 56 -1.52 2.51 -12.06
C LEU A 56 -0.92 2.46 -10.65
N ILE A 57 -1.74 2.22 -9.62
CA ILE A 57 -1.28 2.00 -8.25
C ILE A 57 -0.42 0.73 -8.16
N LEU A 58 -0.87 -0.39 -8.72
CA LEU A 58 -0.13 -1.65 -8.72
C LEU A 58 1.21 -1.55 -9.47
N VAL A 59 1.24 -0.85 -10.59
CA VAL A 59 2.48 -0.52 -11.31
C VAL A 59 3.40 0.36 -10.47
N GLY A 60 2.85 1.29 -9.67
CA GLY A 60 3.61 2.08 -8.70
C GLY A 60 4.34 1.20 -7.68
N PHE A 61 3.68 0.18 -7.13
CA PHE A 61 4.34 -0.79 -6.25
C PHE A 61 5.38 -1.65 -6.98
N THR A 62 5.13 -2.02 -8.23
CA THR A 62 6.15 -2.68 -9.06
C THR A 62 7.39 -1.80 -9.23
N ALA A 63 7.21 -0.51 -9.49
CA ALA A 63 8.32 0.43 -9.66
C ALA A 63 9.15 0.57 -8.39
N TYR A 64 8.54 0.56 -7.20
CA TYR A 64 9.27 0.52 -5.94
C TYR A 64 10.21 -0.69 -5.86
N HIS A 65 9.69 -1.91 -6.08
CA HIS A 65 10.48 -3.14 -5.96
C HIS A 65 11.60 -3.21 -7.00
N MET A 66 11.34 -2.73 -8.21
CA MET A 66 12.31 -2.77 -9.31
C MET A 66 13.40 -1.69 -9.21
N LEU A 67 13.05 -0.51 -8.70
CA LEU A 67 13.91 0.68 -8.74
C LEU A 67 14.34 1.10 -7.34
N THR A 68 13.40 1.59 -6.54
CA THR A 68 13.70 2.24 -5.25
C THR A 68 14.38 1.29 -4.27
N ALA A 69 13.83 0.09 -4.07
CA ALA A 69 14.36 -0.89 -3.13
C ALA A 69 15.77 -1.41 -3.50
N ARG A 70 16.20 -1.21 -4.76
CA ARG A 70 17.55 -1.60 -5.22
C ARG A 70 18.55 -0.46 -5.14
N VAL A 71 18.08 0.77 -5.26
CA VAL A 71 18.93 1.97 -5.25
C VAL A 71 19.15 2.49 -3.83
N ILE A 72 18.14 2.36 -2.96
CA ILE A 72 18.18 2.91 -1.61
C ILE A 72 18.29 1.77 -0.61
N ASP A 73 19.48 1.62 -0.03
CA ASP A 73 19.68 0.74 1.11
C ASP A 73 19.29 1.45 2.40
N THR A 74 18.04 1.24 2.84
CA THR A 74 17.54 1.83 4.08
C THR A 74 18.19 1.25 5.33
N SER A 75 18.78 0.05 5.25
CA SER A 75 19.45 -0.58 6.39
C SER A 75 20.75 0.11 6.77
N ALA A 76 21.40 0.77 5.81
CA ALA A 76 22.57 1.62 6.04
C ALA A 76 22.20 3.00 6.64
N ILE A 77 20.93 3.43 6.51
CA ILE A 77 20.48 4.79 6.87
C ILE A 77 19.82 4.80 8.25
N ALA A 78 19.00 3.81 8.56
CA ALA A 78 18.16 3.80 9.75
C ALA A 78 17.98 2.38 10.32
N THR A 79 17.61 2.30 11.60
CA THR A 79 17.33 1.04 12.29
C THR A 79 16.00 1.09 13.04
N GLY A 80 15.44 -0.08 13.34
CA GLY A 80 14.19 -0.21 14.11
C GLY A 80 13.02 0.56 13.50
N LYS A 81 12.30 1.33 14.34
CA LYS A 81 11.13 2.12 13.92
C LYS A 81 11.44 3.17 12.86
N HIS A 82 12.62 3.79 12.93
CA HIS A 82 13.04 4.78 11.94
C HIS A 82 13.18 4.15 10.55
N LYS A 83 13.72 2.92 10.50
CA LYS A 83 13.82 2.15 9.26
C LYS A 83 12.45 1.81 8.70
N ASN A 84 11.55 1.29 9.54
CA ASN A 84 10.20 0.93 9.10
C ASN A 84 9.45 2.15 8.53
N ALA A 85 9.53 3.30 9.20
CA ALA A 85 8.95 4.55 8.72
C ALA A 85 9.55 5.01 7.39
N LEU A 86 10.88 4.91 7.24
CA LEU A 86 11.55 5.24 5.99
C LEU A 86 11.15 4.29 4.86
N ASP A 87 11.07 2.99 5.13
CA ASP A 87 10.64 1.98 4.17
C ASP A 87 9.21 2.22 3.72
N ASP A 88 8.27 2.48 4.64
CA ASP A 88 6.88 2.79 4.31
C ASP A 88 6.78 4.08 3.49
N VAL A 89 7.55 5.12 3.84
CA VAL A 89 7.58 6.38 3.08
C VAL A 89 8.09 6.16 1.66
N LEU A 90 9.16 5.38 1.47
CA LEU A 90 9.68 5.06 0.14
C LEU A 90 8.70 4.17 -0.64
N TYR A 91 8.10 3.19 0.02
CA TYR A 91 7.15 2.25 -0.57
C TYR A 91 5.91 2.97 -1.13
N PHE A 92 5.18 3.67 -0.26
CA PHE A 92 3.98 4.39 -0.66
C PHE A 92 4.29 5.68 -1.43
N GLY A 93 5.38 6.37 -1.09
CA GLY A 93 5.81 7.57 -1.80
C GLY A 93 6.16 7.31 -3.26
N THR A 94 6.95 6.26 -3.55
CA THR A 94 7.23 5.85 -4.93
C THR A 94 5.95 5.48 -5.66
N MET A 95 5.07 4.70 -5.03
CA MET A 95 3.79 4.35 -5.64
C MET A 95 2.97 5.59 -6.02
N LEU A 96 2.84 6.57 -5.12
CA LEU A 96 2.07 7.79 -5.35
C LEU A 96 2.65 8.62 -6.51
N VAL A 97 3.97 8.80 -6.53
CA VAL A 97 4.65 9.56 -7.59
C VAL A 97 4.49 8.86 -8.94
N VAL A 98 4.76 7.56 -9.02
CA VAL A 98 4.66 6.79 -10.26
C VAL A 98 3.23 6.76 -10.78
N ALA A 99 2.25 6.48 -9.92
CA ALA A 99 0.84 6.49 -10.31
C ALA A 99 0.41 7.88 -10.82
N ARG A 100 0.88 8.96 -10.20
CA ARG A 100 0.58 10.35 -10.62
C ARG A 100 1.20 10.68 -11.99
N VAL A 101 2.46 10.33 -12.20
CA VAL A 101 3.18 10.53 -13.47
C VAL A 101 2.51 9.74 -14.60
N LEU A 102 2.23 8.46 -14.38
CA LEU A 102 1.59 7.61 -15.38
C LEU A 102 0.14 8.01 -15.66
N SER A 103 -0.53 8.69 -14.72
CA SER A 103 -1.83 9.32 -14.95
C SER A 103 -1.75 10.60 -15.79
N GLY A 104 -0.55 11.08 -16.16
CA GLY A 104 -0.35 12.33 -16.89
C GLY A 104 -0.69 13.59 -16.08
N LYS A 105 -0.71 13.51 -14.75
CA LYS A 105 -1.09 14.61 -13.87
C LYS A 105 0.14 15.32 -13.30
N SER A 106 -0.01 16.59 -12.95
CA SER A 106 1.08 17.40 -12.38
C SER A 106 1.52 16.92 -10.99
N LEU A 107 2.85 16.93 -10.77
CA LEU A 107 3.50 16.70 -9.47
C LEU A 107 3.59 17.97 -8.61
N VAL A 108 3.35 19.16 -9.19
CA VAL A 108 3.36 20.45 -8.45
C VAL A 108 1.95 20.90 -8.04
N ASP A 109 0.97 20.00 -8.13
CA ASP A 109 -0.39 20.22 -7.65
C ASP A 109 -0.39 20.21 -6.12
N GLU A 110 -0.60 21.38 -5.51
CA GLU A 110 -0.51 21.57 -4.05
C GLU A 110 -1.50 20.69 -3.29
N LYS A 111 -2.72 20.51 -3.81
CA LYS A 111 -3.74 19.67 -3.18
C LYS A 111 -3.30 18.21 -3.13
N TRP A 112 -2.76 17.71 -4.24
CA TRP A 112 -2.20 16.37 -4.32
C TRP A 112 -0.99 16.21 -3.40
N GLN A 113 -0.06 17.16 -3.40
CA GLN A 113 1.12 17.13 -2.52
C GLN A 113 0.73 17.07 -1.04
N LYS A 114 -0.23 17.91 -0.61
CA LYS A 114 -0.77 17.88 0.76
C LYS A 114 -1.42 16.53 1.07
N GLY A 115 -2.23 16.00 0.15
CA GLY A 115 -2.84 14.68 0.32
C GLY A 115 -1.81 13.55 0.48
N CYS A 116 -0.75 13.56 -0.33
CA CYS A 116 0.38 12.64 -0.19
C CYS A 116 1.09 12.81 1.14
N LEU A 117 1.40 14.05 1.53
CA LEU A 117 2.05 14.34 2.81
C LEU A 117 1.24 13.83 4.00
N TYR A 118 -0.08 14.03 3.99
CA TYR A 118 -0.97 13.58 5.07
C TYR A 118 -1.03 12.05 5.14
N MET A 119 -1.11 11.37 3.99
CA MET A 119 -1.07 9.90 3.91
C MET A 119 0.26 9.35 4.45
N LEU A 120 1.40 9.90 4.01
CA LEU A 120 2.71 9.47 4.45
C LEU A 120 2.93 9.75 5.94
N THR A 121 2.45 10.88 6.44
CA THR A 121 2.45 11.21 7.88
C THR A 121 1.65 10.18 8.67
N GLY A 122 0.55 9.67 8.10
CA GLY A 122 -0.23 8.58 8.69
C GLY A 122 0.54 7.28 8.86
N PHE A 123 1.32 6.86 7.85
CA PHE A 123 2.20 5.69 7.95
C PHE A 123 3.31 5.90 8.98
N VAL A 124 3.97 7.06 8.95
CA VAL A 124 4.97 7.42 9.97
C VAL A 124 4.35 7.38 11.37
N THR A 125 3.14 7.91 11.54
CA THR A 125 2.43 7.87 12.82
C THR A 125 2.20 6.43 13.27
N PHE A 126 1.85 5.52 12.36
CA PHE A 126 1.74 4.10 12.70
C PHE A 126 3.05 3.54 13.26
N ASP A 127 4.17 3.73 12.56
CA ASP A 127 5.44 3.12 12.96
C ASP A 127 5.93 3.61 14.33
N TYR A 128 5.76 4.89 14.64
CA TYR A 128 6.17 5.44 15.94
C TYR A 128 5.14 5.16 17.03
N VAL A 129 3.87 5.38 16.73
CA VAL A 129 2.81 5.44 17.73
C VAL A 129 2.06 4.13 17.85
N THR A 130 1.49 3.56 16.79
CA THR A 130 0.53 2.45 16.96
C THR A 130 1.11 1.06 16.74
N SER A 131 2.34 0.96 16.21
CA SER A 131 3.03 -0.31 15.95
C SER A 131 3.18 -1.22 17.18
N TYR A 132 3.34 -0.66 18.39
CA TYR A 132 3.41 -1.46 19.63
C TYR A 132 2.12 -2.27 19.90
N GLY A 133 0.99 -1.84 19.33
CA GLY A 133 -0.27 -2.56 19.45
C GLY A 133 -0.19 -3.92 18.77
N VAL A 134 0.55 -4.03 17.67
CA VAL A 134 0.78 -5.29 16.93
C VAL A 134 1.58 -6.28 17.78
N ASP A 135 2.61 -5.81 18.48
CA ASP A 135 3.48 -6.66 19.31
C ASP A 135 2.72 -7.32 20.47
N ARG A 136 1.63 -6.70 20.92
CA ARG A 136 0.76 -7.22 21.98
C ARG A 136 -0.26 -8.26 21.50
N VAL A 137 -0.42 -8.43 20.19
CA VAL A 137 -1.35 -9.42 19.64
C VAL A 137 -0.74 -10.81 19.77
N THR A 138 -1.32 -11.60 20.66
CA THR A 138 -1.02 -13.03 20.79
C THR A 138 -1.83 -13.83 19.77
N GLY A 139 -1.25 -14.84 19.13
CA GLY A 139 -1.97 -15.71 18.20
C GLY A 139 -1.11 -16.16 17.01
N SER A 140 -1.80 -16.61 15.95
CA SER A 140 -1.16 -17.05 14.71
C SER A 140 -0.47 -15.89 13.96
N SER A 141 0.41 -16.25 13.02
CA SER A 141 1.01 -15.29 12.07
C SER A 141 -0.06 -14.50 11.31
N VAL A 142 -1.18 -15.15 10.94
CA VAL A 142 -2.34 -14.52 10.29
C VAL A 142 -2.99 -13.48 11.20
N ALA A 143 -3.19 -13.79 12.49
CA ALA A 143 -3.76 -12.83 13.44
C ALA A 143 -2.89 -11.58 13.60
N LYS A 144 -1.56 -11.77 13.71
CA LYS A 144 -0.60 -10.66 13.76
C LYS A 144 -0.59 -9.84 12.46
N SER A 145 -0.61 -10.51 11.30
CA SER A 145 -0.69 -9.84 9.98
C SER A 145 -1.96 -9.00 9.85
N ASN A 146 -3.10 -9.55 10.25
CA ASN A 146 -4.39 -8.84 10.24
C ASN A 146 -4.37 -7.63 11.16
N ALA A 147 -3.87 -7.78 12.39
CA ALA A 147 -3.74 -6.67 13.32
C ALA A 147 -2.82 -5.57 12.78
N ASN A 148 -1.69 -5.97 12.17
CA ASN A 148 -0.78 -5.02 11.52
C ASN A 148 -1.46 -4.25 10.39
N ASP A 149 -2.16 -4.92 9.48
CA ASP A 149 -2.85 -4.26 8.37
C ASP A 149 -3.95 -3.31 8.88
N VAL A 150 -4.77 -3.75 9.84
CA VAL A 150 -5.83 -2.94 10.45
C VAL A 150 -5.26 -1.71 11.13
N LEU A 151 -4.24 -1.86 11.98
CA LEU A 151 -3.64 -0.75 12.70
C LEU A 151 -2.90 0.20 11.74
N LYS A 152 -2.15 -0.31 10.77
CA LYS A 152 -1.40 0.49 9.80
C LYS A 152 -2.32 1.32 8.94
N PHE A 153 -3.24 0.69 8.21
CA PHE A 153 -4.13 1.41 7.31
C PHE A 153 -5.18 2.21 8.08
N GLY A 154 -5.68 1.72 9.21
CA GLY A 154 -6.58 2.48 10.09
C GLY A 154 -5.94 3.77 10.59
N THR A 155 -4.70 3.70 11.12
CA THR A 155 -3.95 4.89 11.55
C THR A 155 -3.71 5.83 10.37
N MET A 156 -3.29 5.30 9.22
CA MET A 156 -3.05 6.10 8.03
C MET A 156 -4.30 6.86 7.58
N TYR A 157 -5.45 6.19 7.45
CA TYR A 157 -6.70 6.85 7.05
C TYR A 157 -7.16 7.88 8.08
N SER A 158 -7.08 7.56 9.37
CA SER A 158 -7.52 8.47 10.43
C SER A 158 -6.67 9.72 10.52
N VAL A 159 -5.34 9.59 10.49
CA VAL A 159 -4.41 10.72 10.53
C VAL A 159 -4.55 11.57 9.27
N SER A 160 -4.64 10.93 8.10
CA SER A 160 -4.79 11.66 6.83
C SER A 160 -6.07 12.49 6.80
N ARG A 161 -7.20 11.91 7.22
CA ARG A 161 -8.50 12.61 7.30
C ARG A 161 -8.48 13.76 8.31
N TYR A 162 -7.86 13.54 9.47
CA TYR A 162 -7.71 14.57 10.50
C TYR A 162 -6.88 15.76 10.01
N LEU A 163 -5.72 15.51 9.38
CA LEU A 163 -4.85 16.56 8.84
C LEU A 163 -5.49 17.31 7.65
N ALA A 164 -6.37 16.64 6.90
CA ALA A 164 -7.16 17.28 5.85
C ALA A 164 -8.28 18.20 6.39
N GLY A 165 -8.57 18.16 7.70
CA GLY A 165 -9.68 18.90 8.29
C GLY A 165 -11.06 18.39 7.85
N GLU A 166 -11.14 17.13 7.42
CA GLU A 166 -12.36 16.51 6.90
C GLU A 166 -13.11 15.73 8.00
N THR A 167 -14.41 15.50 7.82
CA THR A 167 -15.24 14.79 8.79
C THR A 167 -15.12 13.27 8.69
N PHE A 168 -15.24 12.59 9.83
CA PHE A 168 -15.35 11.14 9.93
C PHE A 168 -16.80 10.69 9.70
N ASP A 169 -17.27 10.82 8.47
CA ASP A 169 -18.63 10.44 8.09
C ASP A 169 -18.75 8.95 7.71
N LYS A 170 -19.99 8.52 7.46
CA LYS A 170 -20.30 7.13 7.10
C LYS A 170 -19.67 6.72 5.77
N GLN A 171 -19.53 7.64 4.81
CA GLN A 171 -18.95 7.33 3.51
C GLN A 171 -17.45 7.03 3.66
N TRP A 172 -16.72 7.91 4.36
CA TRP A 172 -15.32 7.68 4.69
C TRP A 172 -15.12 6.34 5.38
N LEU A 173 -15.94 6.02 6.39
CA LEU A 173 -15.84 4.75 7.12
C LEU A 173 -16.03 3.53 6.21
N VAL A 174 -16.98 3.58 5.28
CA VAL A 174 -17.23 2.50 4.31
C VAL A 174 -16.05 2.37 3.33
N GLU A 175 -15.54 3.49 2.80
CA GLU A 175 -14.43 3.49 1.85
C GLU A 175 -13.14 2.95 2.48
N SER A 176 -12.72 3.49 3.63
CA SER A 176 -11.51 3.01 4.32
C SER A 176 -11.69 1.61 4.91
N GLY A 177 -12.85 1.35 5.52
CA GLY A 177 -13.15 0.09 6.19
C GLY A 177 -13.22 -1.07 5.21
N SER A 178 -13.81 -0.88 4.04
CA SER A 178 -13.94 -1.92 3.02
C SER A 178 -12.58 -2.35 2.44
N PHE A 179 -11.63 -1.42 2.29
CA PHE A 179 -10.26 -1.74 1.89
C PHE A 179 -9.54 -2.57 2.97
N ILE A 180 -9.64 -2.16 4.24
CA ILE A 180 -9.06 -2.91 5.36
C ILE A 180 -9.67 -4.32 5.47
N VAL A 181 -10.98 -4.45 5.32
CA VAL A 181 -11.66 -5.75 5.27
C VAL A 181 -11.10 -6.62 4.14
N GLY A 182 -10.86 -6.03 2.96
CA GLY A 182 -10.20 -6.71 1.85
C GLY A 182 -8.83 -7.28 2.20
N LEU A 183 -7.98 -6.53 2.91
CA LEU A 183 -6.67 -7.00 3.37
C LEU A 183 -6.80 -8.17 4.37
N VAL A 184 -7.70 -8.04 5.34
CA VAL A 184 -7.94 -9.09 6.36
C VAL A 184 -8.47 -10.38 5.72
N LEU A 185 -9.40 -10.27 4.77
CA LEU A 185 -9.92 -11.40 4.03
C LEU A 185 -8.82 -12.07 3.21
N TYR A 186 -7.95 -11.30 2.54
CA TYR A 186 -6.84 -11.85 1.78
C TYR A 186 -5.92 -12.70 2.67
N ASN A 187 -5.47 -12.15 3.79
CA ASN A 187 -4.60 -12.87 4.72
C ASN A 187 -5.28 -14.13 5.24
N THR A 188 -6.56 -14.07 5.59
CA THR A 188 -7.30 -15.22 6.16
C THR A 188 -7.49 -16.34 5.14
N ILE A 189 -7.68 -16.02 3.86
CA ILE A 189 -7.93 -17.00 2.80
C ILE A 189 -6.61 -17.56 2.24
N PHE A 190 -5.61 -16.70 2.04
CA PHE A 190 -4.42 -17.02 1.25
C PHE A 190 -3.13 -17.16 2.05
N LEU A 191 -3.03 -16.61 3.27
CA LEU A 191 -1.92 -16.89 4.18
C LEU A 191 -2.35 -18.03 5.11
N LYS A 192 -1.76 -19.20 4.92
CA LYS A 192 -1.92 -20.36 5.82
C LYS A 192 -0.70 -20.48 6.71
#